data_AF-A0AA92TXQ5-F1
#
_entry.id   AF-A0AA92TXQ5-F1
#
_cell.length_a   1.000
_cell.length_b   1.000
_cell.length_c   1.000
_cell.angle_alpha   90.00
_cell.angle_beta   90.00
_cell.angle_gamma   90.00
#
_symmetry.space_group_name_H-M   'P 1'
#
loop_
_entity.id
_entity.type
_entity.pdbx_description
1 polymer ?
#
loop_
_entity_poly.entity_id
_entity_poly.type
_entity_poly.pdbx_seq_one_letter_code
_entity_poly.pdbx_strand_id
1 'polypeptide(L)'
;MFPGAKVKDKVRVNRIDPAKYQPLKGTVSTKEEAIKHVKQVTMNEDIYSVNIFIDKKRWNQCDGWKQNYSRTLAGKTYTITPDSKMWIFPFPQSVINNNGNITQNYKE
;
A
#
# COMPACT_ATOMS: atom_id res chain seq x y z
N MET A 1 -16.15 7.88 15.13
CA MET A 1 -15.05 7.01 15.64
C MET A 1 -14.66 6.01 14.58
N PHE A 2 -13.41 6.01 14.07
CA PHE A 2 -12.99 5.13 12.97
C PHE A 2 -12.65 3.72 13.47
N PRO A 3 -13.35 2.66 13.00
CA PRO A 3 -13.16 1.28 13.50
C PRO A 3 -11.72 0.76 13.37
N GLY A 4 -11.00 1.16 12.31
CA GLY A 4 -9.63 0.72 12.04
C GLY A 4 -8.60 1.15 13.09
N ALA A 5 -8.79 2.30 13.75
CA ALA A 5 -7.84 2.81 14.74
C ALA A 5 -7.73 1.90 15.97
N LYS A 6 -8.86 1.32 16.42
CA LYS A 6 -8.89 0.41 17.59
C LYS A 6 -8.09 -0.87 17.37
N VAL A 7 -8.15 -1.43 16.17
CA VAL A 7 -7.47 -2.70 15.85
C VAL A 7 -5.96 -2.47 15.75
N LYS A 8 -5.53 -1.30 15.22
CA LYS A 8 -4.12 -0.98 15.06
C LYS A 8 -3.41 -0.74 16.40
N ASP A 9 -4.09 -0.20 17.42
CA ASP A 9 -3.49 -0.01 18.76
C ASP A 9 -3.06 -1.35 19.41
N LYS A 10 -3.75 -2.46 19.13
CA LYS A 10 -3.35 -3.80 19.60
C LYS A 10 -1.97 -4.24 19.10
N VAL A 11 -1.60 -3.79 17.90
CA VAL A 11 -0.28 -4.06 17.31
C VAL A 11 0.72 -3.02 17.81
N ARG A 12 0.37 -1.73 17.74
CA ARG A 12 1.26 -0.60 18.06
C ARG A 12 1.82 -0.65 19.48
N VAL A 13 1.02 -1.05 20.47
CA VAL A 13 1.45 -1.15 21.87
C VAL A 13 2.63 -2.12 22.06
N ASN A 14 2.78 -3.09 21.16
CA ASN A 14 3.85 -4.10 21.18
C ASN A 14 5.02 -3.78 20.22
N ARG A 15 5.00 -2.61 19.56
CA ARG A 15 5.98 -2.23 18.52
C ARG A 15 6.63 -0.87 18.78
N ILE A 16 6.01 -0.03 19.60
CA ILE A 16 6.49 1.30 19.95
C ILE A 16 7.02 1.26 21.38
N ASP A 17 8.16 1.89 21.61
CA ASP A 17 8.71 2.13 22.95
C ASP A 17 7.59 2.62 23.91
N PRO A 18 7.36 1.95 25.05
CA PRO A 18 6.31 2.31 26.00
C PRO A 18 6.34 3.79 26.41
N ALA A 19 7.53 4.40 26.52
CA ALA A 19 7.66 5.81 26.87
C ALA A 19 7.18 6.77 25.75
N LYS A 20 7.05 6.27 24.51
CA LYS A 20 6.64 7.04 23.33
C LYS A 20 5.26 6.63 22.81
N TYR A 21 4.73 5.50 23.26
CA TYR A 21 3.45 4.99 22.79
C TYR A 21 2.31 5.93 23.20
N GLN A 22 1.50 6.31 22.21
CA GLN A 22 0.26 7.07 22.40
C GLN A 22 -0.86 6.37 21.64
N PRO A 23 -2.02 6.10 22.25
CA PRO A 23 -3.15 5.44 21.59
C PRO A 23 -3.71 6.31 20.47
N LEU A 24 -4.11 5.69 19.34
CA LEU A 24 -4.83 6.39 18.28
C LEU A 24 -6.31 6.60 18.64
N LYS A 25 -6.85 5.68 19.44
CA LYS A 25 -8.23 5.79 19.93
C LYS A 25 -8.41 7.09 20.73
N GLY A 26 -9.25 7.99 20.21
CA GLY A 26 -9.59 9.26 20.87
C GLY A 26 -8.68 10.43 20.49
N THR A 27 -7.57 10.19 19.80
CA THR A 27 -6.65 11.23 19.32
C THR A 27 -6.79 11.52 17.82
N VAL A 28 -7.21 10.52 17.05
CA VAL A 28 -7.48 10.64 15.61
C VAL A 28 -8.92 11.13 15.38
N SER A 29 -9.07 12.28 14.71
CA SER A 29 -10.36 12.95 14.53
C SER A 29 -10.86 12.95 13.09
N THR A 30 -9.95 12.83 12.11
CA THR A 30 -10.29 12.87 10.67
C THR A 30 -10.11 11.52 9.99
N LYS A 31 -10.77 11.35 8.84
CA LYS A 31 -10.64 10.13 8.03
C LYS A 31 -9.23 10.03 7.45
N GLU A 32 -8.67 11.16 7.04
CA GLU A 32 -7.36 11.29 6.43
C GLU A 32 -6.25 10.89 7.41
N GLU A 33 -6.33 11.35 8.67
CA GLU A 33 -5.43 10.91 9.75
C GLU A 33 -5.56 9.41 10.03
N ALA A 34 -6.79 8.90 10.07
CA ALA A 34 -7.01 7.47 10.27
C ALA A 34 -6.38 6.64 9.15
N ILE A 35 -6.53 7.06 7.88
CA ILE A 35 -5.91 6.43 6.72
C ILE A 35 -4.39 6.48 6.83
N LYS A 36 -3.81 7.65 7.17
CA LYS A 36 -2.37 7.82 7.34
C LYS A 36 -1.81 6.82 8.36
N HIS A 37 -2.45 6.67 9.51
CA HIS A 37 -2.02 5.71 10.52
C HIS A 37 -2.23 4.26 10.10
N VAL A 38 -3.33 3.93 9.42
CA VAL A 38 -3.53 2.57 8.88
C VAL A 38 -2.42 2.22 7.90
N LYS A 39 -2.10 3.13 6.97
CA LYS A 39 -1.01 2.93 6.01
C LYS A 39 0.32 2.75 6.73
N GLN A 40 0.65 3.62 7.67
CA GLN A 40 1.91 3.56 8.43
C GLN A 40 2.07 2.22 9.16
N VAL A 41 1.07 1.80 9.94
CA VAL A 41 1.16 0.54 10.71
C VAL A 41 1.26 -0.67 9.79
N THR A 42 0.52 -0.67 8.67
CA THR A 42 0.57 -1.76 7.68
C THR A 42 1.96 -1.84 7.03
N MET A 43 2.55 -0.71 6.62
CA MET A 43 3.91 -0.71 6.05
C MET A 43 4.99 -1.17 7.02
N ASN A 44 4.80 -0.92 8.32
CA ASN A 44 5.77 -1.35 9.34
C ASN A 44 5.63 -2.83 9.68
N GLU A 45 4.40 -3.34 9.84
CA GLU A 45 4.18 -4.73 10.24
C GLU A 45 4.43 -5.72 9.10
N ASP A 46 4.09 -5.33 7.87
CA ASP A 46 4.26 -6.17 6.68
C ASP A 46 5.62 -5.96 5.99
N ILE A 47 6.58 -5.32 6.65
CA ILE A 47 7.91 -5.07 6.07
C ILE A 47 8.55 -6.40 5.63
N TYR A 48 9.20 -6.38 4.46
CA TYR A 48 9.77 -7.56 3.80
C TYR A 48 8.77 -8.64 3.34
N SER A 49 7.47 -8.32 3.28
CA SER A 49 6.47 -9.21 2.71
C SER A 49 5.85 -8.68 1.41
N VAL A 50 5.22 -9.57 0.65
CA VAL A 50 4.44 -9.24 -0.55
C VAL A 50 3.16 -8.46 -0.23
N ASN A 51 2.69 -8.52 1.02
CA ASN A 51 1.46 -7.84 1.45
C ASN A 51 1.53 -6.34 1.21
N ILE A 52 2.71 -5.73 1.36
CA ILE A 52 2.91 -4.31 1.07
C ILE A 52 2.54 -3.96 -0.37
N PHE A 53 2.94 -4.80 -1.33
CA PHE A 53 2.61 -4.58 -2.73
C PHE A 53 1.10 -4.71 -2.97
N ILE A 54 0.49 -5.75 -2.40
CA ILE A 54 -0.95 -6.02 -2.52
C ILE A 54 -1.78 -4.88 -1.92
N ASP A 55 -1.43 -4.40 -0.73
CA ASP A 55 -2.15 -3.32 -0.07
C ASP A 55 -2.01 -1.99 -0.81
N LYS A 56 -0.81 -1.63 -1.28
CA LYS A 56 -0.62 -0.42 -2.09
C LYS A 56 -1.45 -0.47 -3.36
N LYS A 57 -1.45 -1.61 -4.06
CA LYS A 57 -2.30 -1.83 -5.25
C LYS A 57 -3.78 -1.65 -4.91
N ARG A 58 -4.25 -2.25 -3.81
CA ARG A 58 -5.64 -2.14 -3.35
C ARG A 58 -6.02 -0.70 -2.97
N TRP A 59 -5.15 0.02 -2.26
CA TRP A 59 -5.38 1.42 -1.89
C TRP A 59 -5.51 2.34 -3.10
N ASN A 60 -4.81 2.04 -4.19
CA ASN A 60 -4.94 2.80 -5.43
C ASN A 60 -6.31 2.64 -6.11
N GLN A 61 -7.10 1.65 -5.71
CA GLN A 61 -8.48 1.45 -6.16
C GLN A 61 -9.52 2.13 -5.24
N CYS A 62 -9.10 2.75 -4.13
CA CYS A 62 -10.00 3.36 -3.16
C CYS A 62 -9.85 4.89 -3.12
N ASP A 63 -10.95 5.62 -3.31
CA ASP A 63 -10.94 7.08 -3.27
C ASP A 63 -10.55 7.60 -1.88
N GLY A 64 -9.67 8.61 -1.87
CA GLY A 64 -9.03 9.13 -0.66
C GLY A 64 -7.85 8.28 -0.14
N TRP A 65 -7.54 7.14 -0.76
CA TRP A 65 -6.40 6.28 -0.38
C TRP A 65 -5.26 6.26 -1.41
N LYS A 66 -5.51 6.74 -2.63
CA LYS A 66 -4.53 6.79 -3.72
C LYS A 66 -3.26 7.54 -3.31
N GLN A 67 -2.09 7.06 -3.74
CA GLN A 67 -0.82 7.69 -3.41
C GLN A 67 0.27 7.36 -4.45
N ASN A 68 1.08 8.36 -4.81
CA ASN A 68 2.31 8.15 -5.56
C ASN A 68 3.39 7.61 -4.63
N TYR A 69 4.15 6.61 -5.08
CA TYR A 69 5.31 6.10 -4.36
C TYR A 69 6.57 6.39 -5.15
N SER A 70 7.50 7.13 -4.54
CA SER A 70 8.74 7.54 -5.19
C SER A 70 9.95 6.99 -4.44
N ARG A 71 11.00 6.66 -5.19
CA ARG A 71 12.31 6.27 -4.64
C ARG A 71 13.43 6.82 -5.52
N THR A 72 14.43 7.46 -4.91
CA THR A 72 15.64 7.89 -5.59
C THR A 72 16.71 6.79 -5.48
N LEU A 73 17.24 6.36 -6.63
CA LEU A 73 18.30 5.36 -6.75
C LEU A 73 19.34 5.90 -7.74
N ALA A 74 20.61 5.93 -7.33
CA ALA A 74 21.72 6.43 -8.16
C ALA A 74 21.43 7.80 -8.83
N GLY A 75 20.88 8.75 -8.06
CA GLY A 75 20.55 10.10 -8.57
C GLY A 75 19.28 10.19 -9.42
N LYS A 76 18.62 9.08 -9.75
CA LYS A 76 17.37 9.06 -10.51
C LYS A 76 16.17 8.76 -9.61
N THR A 77 15.12 9.57 -9.70
CA THR A 77 13.87 9.34 -8.99
C THR A 77 12.91 8.54 -9.85
N TYR A 78 12.48 7.39 -9.33
CA TYR A 78 11.46 6.53 -9.91
C TYR A 78 10.16 6.73 -9.14
N THR A 79 9.05 6.90 -9.86
CA THR A 79 7.73 7.08 -9.27
C THR A 79 6.75 6.10 -9.88
N ILE A 80 6.00 5.39 -9.03
CA ILE A 80 4.82 4.62 -9.44
C ILE A 80 3.56 5.37 -8.99
N THR A 81 2.73 5.75 -9.96
CA THR A 81 1.45 6.44 -9.73
C THR A 81 0.32 5.43 -9.51
N PRO A 82 -0.83 5.84 -8.96
CA PRO A 82 -2.01 4.98 -8.84
C PRO A 82 -2.43 4.29 -10.14
N ASP A 83 -2.32 4.99 -11.27
CA ASP A 83 -2.74 4.51 -12.59
C ASP A 83 -1.61 3.79 -13.35
N SER A 84 -0.47 3.53 -12.70
CA SER A 84 0.66 2.87 -13.35
C SER A 84 0.33 1.44 -13.77
N LYS A 85 0.69 1.08 -15.00
CA LYS A 85 0.62 -0.30 -15.50
C LYS A 85 1.47 -1.28 -14.67
N MET A 86 2.46 -0.80 -13.92
CA MET A 86 3.36 -1.64 -13.11
C MET A 86 2.69 -2.31 -11.89
N TRP A 87 1.44 -1.97 -11.56
CA TRP A 87 0.67 -2.67 -10.53
C TRP A 87 0.11 -4.03 -10.97
N ILE A 88 0.16 -4.34 -12.26
CA ILE A 88 -0.28 -5.63 -12.80
C ILE A 88 0.91 -6.29 -13.50
N PHE A 89 1.23 -7.51 -13.06
CA PHE A 89 2.24 -8.32 -13.72
C PHE A 89 1.73 -8.75 -15.09
N PRO A 90 2.53 -8.61 -16.15
CA PRO A 90 2.13 -9.01 -17.49
C PRO A 90 1.93 -10.54 -17.56
N PHE A 91 1.04 -10.98 -18.44
CA PHE A 91 1.02 -12.38 -18.83
C PHE A 91 2.38 -12.75 -19.44
N PRO A 92 2.96 -13.92 -19.11
CA PRO A 92 4.20 -14.37 -19.72
C PRO A 92 4.08 -14.45 -21.24
N GLN A 93 5.13 -14.07 -21.96
CA GLN A 93 5.11 -14.04 -23.43
C GLN A 93 4.82 -15.42 -24.04
N SER A 94 5.30 -16.49 -23.42
CA SER A 94 5.01 -17.86 -23.86
C SER A 94 3.51 -18.19 -23.84
N VAL A 95 2.75 -17.65 -22.86
CA VAL A 95 1.30 -17.84 -22.78
C VAL A 95 0.60 -17.16 -23.94
N ILE A 96 1.01 -15.93 -24.29
CA ILE A 96 0.46 -15.19 -25.42
C ILE A 96 0.80 -15.89 -26.74
N ASN A 97 2.05 -16.34 -26.91
CA ASN A 97 2.49 -17.01 -28.14
C ASN A 97 1.77 -18.34 -28.39
N ASN A 98 1.41 -19.06 -27.32
CA ASN A 98 0.80 -20.39 -27.42
C ASN A 98 -0.74 -20.35 -27.39
N ASN A 99 -1.36 -19.21 -27.09
CA ASN A 99 -2.81 -19.08 -27.04
C ASN A 99 -3.28 -17.72 -27.59
N GLY A 100 -3.69 -17.71 -28.86
CA GLY A 100 -4.17 -16.51 -29.55
C GLY A 100 -5.44 -15.89 -28.98
N ASN A 101 -6.13 -16.55 -28.04
CA ASN A 101 -7.29 -15.99 -27.34
C ASN A 101 -6.90 -15.14 -26.12
N ILE A 102 -5.63 -15.16 -25.68
CA ILE A 102 -5.15 -14.38 -24.54
C ILE A 102 -4.50 -13.09 -25.04
N THR A 103 -5.04 -11.95 -24.63
CA THR A 103 -4.45 -10.63 -24.86
C THR A 103 -3.75 -10.11 -23.60
N GLN A 104 -2.69 -9.32 -23.76
CA GLN A 104 -1.96 -8.73 -22.64
C GLN A 104 -2.86 -7.81 -21.79
N ASN A 105 -2.52 -7.68 -20.50
CA ASN A 105 -3.22 -6.82 -19.53
C ASN A 105 -3.32 -5.35 -19.96
N TYR A 106 -2.41 -4.89 -20.82
CA TYR A 106 -2.39 -3.55 -21.36
C TYR A 106 -1.91 -3.59 -22.81
N LYS A 107 -2.44 -2.68 -23.64
CA LYS A 107 -1.84 -2.35 -24.94
C LYS A 107 -0.66 -1.41 -24.69
N GLU A 108 0.44 -1.59 -25.40
CA GLU A 108 1.58 -0.66 -25.35
C GLU A 108 1.18 0.72 -25.86
#